data_AF-U6DUQ9-F1
#
_entry.id   AF-U6DUQ9-F1
#
_cell.length_a   1.000
_cell.length_b   1.000
_cell.length_c   1.000
_cell.angle_alpha   90.00
_cell.angle_beta   90.00
_cell.angle_gamma   90.00
#
_symmetry.space_group_name_H-M   'P 1'
#
loop_
_entity.id
_entity.type
_entity.pdbx_description
1 polymer ?
#
loop_
_entity_poly.entity_id
_entity_poly.type
_entity_poly.pdbx_seq_one_letter_code
_entity_poly.pdbx_strand_id
1 'polypeptide(L)'
;DSHTTAGEVARELVGRLGLARSRNAFALYEQRGAQERALAGGTLVADVLTRFENLAVEEAGLDDSPDSGWRLCLRLHGPLHPEGLSPDGHELPFLFEQAHALLLRGRPP
;
A
#
# COMPACT_ATOMS: atom_id res chain seq x y z
N ASP A 1 17.90 -7.05 6.66
CA ASP A 1 17.45 -7.60 7.95
C ASP A 1 16.19 -8.41 7.67
N SER A 2 16.06 -9.62 8.21
CA SER A 2 14.87 -10.48 8.03
C SER A 2 13.77 -10.21 9.06
N HIS A 3 14.03 -9.34 10.04
CA HIS A 3 13.08 -9.03 11.11
C HIS A 3 12.32 -7.71 10.91
N THR A 4 12.52 -7.03 9.77
CA THR A 4 11.80 -5.79 9.47
C THR A 4 10.29 -6.06 9.34
N THR A 5 9.52 -5.29 10.08
CA THR A 5 8.06 -5.38 10.13
C THR A 5 7.39 -4.45 9.14
N ALA A 6 6.16 -4.77 8.74
CA ALA A 6 5.34 -3.93 7.86
C ALA A 6 5.09 -2.54 8.45
N GLY A 7 4.93 -2.44 9.77
CA GLY A 7 4.77 -1.17 10.47
C GLY A 7 6.03 -0.31 10.46
N GLU A 8 7.23 -0.90 10.51
CA GLU A 8 8.48 -0.18 10.36
C GLU A 8 8.64 0.41 8.96
N VAL A 9 8.39 -0.40 7.92
CA VAL A 9 8.46 0.06 6.54
C VAL A 9 7.40 1.13 6.26
N ALA A 10 6.18 0.97 6.75
CA ALA A 10 5.14 1.98 6.60
C ALA A 10 5.55 3.33 7.23
N ARG A 11 6.09 3.30 8.46
CA ARG A 11 6.57 4.52 9.14
C ARG A 11 7.73 5.18 8.40
N GLU A 12 8.68 4.40 7.89
CA GLU A 12 9.81 4.90 7.12
C GLU A 12 9.35 5.59 5.83
N LEU A 13 8.43 4.97 5.08
CA LEU A 13 7.89 5.54 3.85
C LEU A 13 7.09 6.82 4.12
N VAL A 14 6.27 6.85 5.17
CA VAL A 14 5.54 8.05 5.60
C VAL A 14 6.50 9.21 5.89
N GLY A 15 7.63 8.93 6.56
CA GLY A 15 8.68 9.91 6.80
C GLY A 15 9.30 10.44 5.50
N ARG A 16 9.73 9.52 4.62
CA ARG A 16 10.40 9.86 3.34
C ARG A 16 9.51 10.60 2.35
N LEU A 17 8.21 10.33 2.37
CA LEU A 17 7.22 10.98 1.49
C LEU A 17 6.71 12.32 2.06
N GLY A 18 7.20 12.76 3.22
CA GLY A 18 6.75 14.00 3.85
C GLY A 18 5.33 13.92 4.41
N LEU A 19 4.81 12.71 4.62
CA LEU A 19 3.46 12.45 5.13
C LEU A 19 3.42 12.42 6.67
N ALA A 20 4.54 12.59 7.36
CA ALA A 20 4.63 12.47 8.82
C ALA A 20 3.76 13.45 9.62
N ARG A 21 3.36 14.59 9.02
CA ARG A 21 2.45 15.57 9.64
C ARG A 21 0.98 15.39 9.24
N SER A 22 0.70 14.40 8.40
CA SER A 22 -0.64 14.05 7.99
C SER A 22 -1.49 13.60 9.19
N ARG A 23 -2.79 13.86 9.12
CA ARG A 23 -3.80 13.30 10.04
C ARG A 23 -4.32 11.95 9.58
N ASN A 24 -3.96 11.54 8.36
CA ASN A 24 -4.32 10.27 7.78
C ASN A 24 -3.42 9.15 8.30
N ALA A 25 -4.01 7.99 8.55
CA ALA A 25 -3.25 6.80 8.88
C ALA A 25 -2.83 6.08 7.60
N PHE A 26 -1.62 5.52 7.59
CA PHE A 26 -1.09 4.77 6.46
C PHE A 26 -0.63 3.39 6.91
N ALA A 27 -0.82 2.39 6.03
CA ALA A 27 -0.35 1.04 6.25
C ALA A 27 0.19 0.44 4.95
N LEU A 28 0.99 -0.62 5.07
CA LEU A 28 1.35 -1.44 3.93
C LEU A 28 0.21 -2.41 3.59
N TYR A 29 -0.04 -2.53 2.29
CA TYR A 29 -0.98 -3.46 1.71
C TYR A 29 -0.24 -4.42 0.80
N GLU A 30 -0.64 -5.67 0.80
CA GLU A 30 -0.39 -6.57 -0.34
C GLU A 30 -1.46 -6.32 -1.40
N GLN A 31 -1.06 -6.30 -2.67
CA GLN A 31 -1.96 -6.07 -3.80
C GLN A 31 -1.64 -7.02 -4.95
N ARG A 32 -2.68 -7.47 -5.64
CA ARG A 32 -2.62 -8.14 -6.95
C ARG A 32 -3.84 -7.69 -7.77
N GLY A 33 -3.62 -7.00 -8.89
CA GLY A 33 -4.69 -6.33 -9.64
C GLY A 33 -5.61 -5.48 -8.74
N ALA A 34 -6.90 -5.82 -8.71
CA ALA A 34 -7.91 -5.15 -7.89
C ALA A 34 -8.00 -5.68 -6.44
N GLN A 35 -7.37 -6.83 -6.13
CA GLN A 35 -7.35 -7.40 -4.80
C GLN A 35 -6.29 -6.70 -3.96
N GLU A 36 -6.66 -6.31 -2.73
CA GLU A 36 -5.74 -5.73 -1.78
C GLU A 36 -6.12 -6.07 -0.34
N ARG A 37 -5.12 -6.16 0.54
CA ARG A 37 -5.32 -6.41 1.97
C ARG A 37 -4.27 -5.68 2.80
N ALA A 38 -4.69 -5.05 3.90
CA ALA A 38 -3.78 -4.42 4.84
C ALA A 38 -2.95 -5.49 5.58
N LEU A 39 -1.66 -5.23 5.73
CA LEU A 39 -0.77 -6.04 6.56
C LEU A 39 -0.85 -5.57 8.01
N ALA A 40 -0.85 -6.51 8.95
CA ALA A 40 -0.72 -6.17 10.36
C ALA A 40 0.66 -5.55 10.61
N GLY A 41 0.72 -4.55 11.50
CA GLY A 41 1.96 -3.82 11.75
C GLY A 41 3.14 -4.70 12.18
N GLY A 42 2.88 -5.81 12.88
CA GLY A 42 3.90 -6.77 13.31
C GLY A 42 4.26 -7.85 12.28
N THR A 43 3.63 -7.87 11.10
CA THR A 43 3.95 -8.83 10.04
C THR A 43 5.37 -8.61 9.53
N LEU A 44 6.17 -9.67 9.41
CA LEU A 44 7.50 -9.59 8.81
C LEU A 44 7.40 -9.41 7.30
N VAL A 45 8.13 -8.43 6.77
CA VAL A 45 8.16 -8.17 5.32
C VAL A 45 8.80 -9.33 4.57
N ALA A 46 9.82 -9.95 5.15
CA ALA A 46 10.47 -11.13 4.58
C ALA A 46 9.47 -12.27 4.32
N ASP A 47 8.61 -12.59 5.29
CA ASP A 47 7.59 -13.65 5.15
C ASP A 47 6.58 -13.34 4.03
N VAL A 48 6.22 -12.07 3.86
CA VAL A 48 5.32 -11.62 2.78
C VAL A 48 5.99 -11.80 1.41
N LEU A 49 7.26 -11.40 1.28
CA LEU A 49 8.02 -11.55 0.04
C LEU A 49 8.21 -13.03 -0.33
N THR A 50 8.58 -13.88 0.63
CA THR A 50 8.67 -15.33 0.42
C THR A 50 7.33 -15.92 -0.04
N ARG A 51 6.21 -15.45 0.54
CA ARG A 51 4.89 -15.89 0.08
C ARG A 51 4.59 -15.43 -1.35
N PHE A 52 4.98 -14.22 -1.73
CA PHE A 52 4.83 -13.73 -3.10
C PHE A 52 5.64 -14.56 -4.09
N GLU A 53 6.87 -14.93 -3.75
CA GLU A 53 7.72 -15.80 -4.57
C GLU A 53 7.07 -17.18 -4.77
N ASN A 54 6.56 -17.79 -3.71
CA ASN A 54 5.87 -19.09 -3.80
C ASN A 54 4.63 -19.02 -4.71
N LEU A 55 3.80 -17.98 -4.54
CA LEU A 55 2.60 -17.79 -5.37
C LEU A 55 2.97 -17.52 -6.83
N ALA A 56 4.03 -16.76 -7.09
CA ALA A 56 4.50 -16.52 -8.45
C ALA A 56 4.97 -17.80 -9.16
N VAL A 57 5.57 -18.74 -8.44
CA VAL A 57 5.94 -20.06 -8.98
C VAL A 57 4.72 -20.92 -9.28
N GLU A 58 3.73 -20.93 -8.39
CA GLU A 58 2.47 -21.66 -8.60
C GLU A 58 1.66 -21.11 -9.78
N GLU A 59 1.78 -19.81 -10.05
CA GLU A 59 1.05 -19.10 -11.09
C GLU A 59 1.83 -18.96 -12.40
N ALA A 60 3.05 -19.52 -12.46
CA ALA A 60 3.92 -19.48 -13.63
C ALA A 60 3.25 -20.19 -14.82
N GLY A 61 2.69 -19.40 -15.75
CA GLY A 61 2.03 -19.87 -16.97
C GLY A 61 0.57 -19.47 -17.13
N LEU A 62 -0.02 -18.76 -16.16
CA LEU A 62 -1.44 -18.37 -16.20
C LEU A 62 -1.69 -16.97 -16.81
N ASP A 63 -0.77 -16.02 -16.67
CA ASP A 63 -0.90 -14.66 -17.22
C ASP A 63 0.40 -13.86 -17.10
N ASP A 64 0.85 -13.21 -18.19
CA ASP A 64 2.08 -12.38 -18.24
C ASP A 64 1.76 -10.88 -18.27
N SER A 65 0.54 -10.51 -17.86
CA SER A 65 0.13 -9.11 -17.70
C SER A 65 0.96 -8.42 -16.61
N PRO A 66 1.35 -7.14 -16.82
CA PRO A 66 2.15 -6.38 -15.87
C PRO A 66 1.46 -6.16 -14.51
N ASP A 67 0.15 -6.43 -14.40
CA ASP A 67 -0.63 -6.25 -13.18
C ASP A 67 -0.88 -7.56 -12.40
N SER A 68 -0.31 -8.67 -12.87
CA SER A 68 -0.59 -10.02 -12.37
C SER A 68 0.31 -10.44 -11.21
N GLY A 69 1.41 -9.71 -10.97
CA GLY A 69 2.32 -9.95 -9.85
C GLY A 69 1.85 -9.36 -8.52
N TRP A 70 2.18 -10.05 -7.43
CA TRP A 70 1.96 -9.53 -6.07
C TRP A 70 2.93 -8.39 -5.75
N ARG A 71 2.42 -7.32 -5.13
CA ARG A 71 3.21 -6.14 -4.76
C ARG A 71 2.85 -5.60 -3.39
N LEU A 72 3.81 -4.91 -2.77
CA LEU A 72 3.59 -4.10 -1.57
C LEU A 72 3.24 -2.67 -1.99
N CYS A 73 2.20 -2.10 -1.39
CA CYS A 73 1.73 -0.74 -1.62
C CYS A 73 1.54 -0.03 -0.29
N LEU A 74 2.06 1.19 -0.14
CA LEU A 74 1.64 2.08 0.95
C LEU A 74 0.27 2.66 0.57
N ARG A 75 -0.72 2.58 1.47
CA ARG A 75 -2.06 3.14 1.26
C ARG A 75 -2.60 3.80 2.52
N LEU A 76 -3.61 4.65 2.34
CA LEU A 76 -4.46 5.21 3.38
C LEU A 76 -5.17 4.04 4.08
N HIS A 77 -5.20 4.09 5.40
CA HIS A 77 -5.82 3.08 6.23
C HIS A 77 -6.92 3.71 7.09
N GLY A 78 -8.16 3.23 6.91
CA GLY A 78 -9.32 3.78 7.60
C GLY A 78 -9.89 5.02 6.91
N PRO A 79 -10.67 5.85 7.63
CA PRO A 79 -11.35 7.00 7.05
C PRO A 79 -10.37 8.08 6.61
N LEU A 80 -10.71 8.74 5.49
CA LEU A 80 -9.99 9.92 5.01
C LEU A 80 -10.27 11.13 5.90
N HIS A 81 -9.21 11.84 6.27
CA HIS A 81 -9.24 13.13 6.95
C HIS A 81 -8.68 14.21 6.03
N PRO A 82 -9.53 14.92 5.26
CA PRO A 82 -9.09 15.98 4.35
C PRO A 82 -8.64 17.27 5.07
N GLU A 83 -8.86 17.33 6.38
CA GLU A 83 -8.72 18.56 7.15
C GLU A 83 -7.25 18.87 7.38
N GLY A 84 -6.76 19.94 6.76
CA GLY A 84 -5.36 20.33 6.82
C GLY A 84 -4.54 19.90 5.60
N LEU A 85 -5.18 19.34 4.56
CA LEU A 85 -4.55 19.22 3.24
C LEU A 85 -4.28 20.60 2.67
N SER A 86 -3.00 20.94 2.54
CA SER A 86 -2.57 22.12 1.80
C SER A 86 -2.65 21.83 0.30
N PRO A 87 -3.12 22.78 -0.54
CA PRO A 87 -3.10 22.63 -1.99
C PRO A 87 -1.70 22.38 -2.55
N ASP A 88 -0.65 22.84 -1.85
CA ASP A 88 0.75 22.64 -2.20
C ASP A 88 1.39 21.45 -1.44
N GLY A 89 0.59 20.72 -0.67
CA GLY A 89 1.06 19.62 0.17
C GLY A 89 1.36 18.35 -0.65
N HIS A 90 2.48 17.70 -0.34
CA HIS A 90 2.90 16.44 -0.99
C HIS A 90 1.93 15.27 -0.77
N GLU A 91 1.05 15.40 0.22
CA GLU A 91 0.02 14.40 0.52
C GLU A 91 -1.13 14.39 -0.50
N LEU A 92 -1.42 15.55 -1.10
CA LEU A 92 -2.60 15.71 -1.95
C LEU A 92 -2.53 14.85 -3.22
N PRO A 93 -1.39 14.77 -3.95
CA PRO A 93 -1.23 13.83 -5.06
C PRO A 93 -1.41 12.36 -4.62
N PHE A 94 -0.90 11.99 -3.45
CA PHE A 94 -0.97 10.61 -2.96
C PHE A 94 -2.40 10.19 -2.62
N LEU A 95 -3.16 11.08 -1.96
CA LEU A 95 -4.56 10.85 -1.64
C LEU A 95 -5.45 10.89 -2.89
N PHE A 96 -5.15 11.78 -3.83
CA PHE A 96 -5.82 11.84 -5.12
C PHE A 96 -5.70 10.50 -5.87
N GLU A 97 -4.50 9.96 -6.01
CA GLU A 97 -4.29 8.68 -6.69
C GLU A 97 -5.01 7.53 -5.99
N GLN A 98 -5.06 7.54 -4.66
CA GLN A 98 -5.81 6.53 -3.93
C GLN A 98 -7.33 6.64 -4.10
N ALA A 99 -7.89 7.85 -3.99
CA ALA A 99 -9.30 8.10 -4.24
C ALA A 99 -9.67 7.71 -5.67
N HIS A 100 -8.83 8.05 -6.64
CA HIS A 100 -8.99 7.67 -8.04
C HIS A 100 -8.98 6.15 -8.21
N ALA A 101 -8.00 5.43 -7.65
CA ALA A 101 -7.94 3.97 -7.72
C ALA A 101 -9.15 3.28 -7.08
N LEU A 102 -9.67 3.84 -5.98
CA LEU A 102 -10.87 3.38 -5.29
C LEU A 102 -12.13 3.57 -6.16
N LEU A 103 -12.27 4.75 -6.79
CA LEU A 103 -13.37 5.04 -7.72
C LEU A 103 -13.37 4.11 -8.94
N LEU A 104 -12.21 3.86 -9.56
CA LEU A 104 -12.08 2.92 -10.68
C LEU A 104 -12.53 1.49 -10.32
N ARG A 105 -12.45 1.13 -9.03
CA ARG A 105 -12.87 -0.17 -8.50
C ARG A 105 -14.33 -0.17 -7.99
N GLY A 106 -15.08 0.92 -8.21
CA GLY A 106 -16.47 1.06 -7.78
C GLY A 106 -16.64 1.19 -6.26
N ARG A 107 -15.58 1.62 -5.55
CA ARG A 107 -15.58 1.80 -4.09
C ARG A 107 -15.27 3.27 -3.78
N PRO A 108 -16.25 4.18 -3.64
CA PRO A 108 -15.93 5.57 -3.31
C PRO A 108 -15.22 5.65 -1.94
N PRO A 109 -14.23 6.56 -1.80
CA PRO A 109 -13.49 6.79 -0.55
C PRO A 109 -14.36 7.37 0.57
#